data_AF-A0A2G6LXI9-F1
#
_entry.id   AF-A0A2G6LXI9-F1
#
_cell.length_a   1.000
_cell.length_b   1.000
_cell.length_c   1.000
_cell.angle_alpha   90.00
_cell.angle_beta   90.00
_cell.angle_gamma   90.00
#
_symmetry.space_group_name_H-M   'P 1'
#
loop_
_entity.id
_entity.type
_entity.pdbx_description
1 polymer ?
#
loop_
_entity_poly.entity_id
_entity_poly.type
_entity_poly.pdbx_seq_one_letter_code
_entity_poly.pdbx_strand_id
1 'polypeptide(L)'
;MIVTCPNCSKKYQIPEEKLQGKARRLKCKNCREVFIIHPPRQKADNQEADPTVDERAARFARVLASDMLIYNKDAVDEAKAAGSLHETMSGEIERSWQLWKSRFPEAAESADGVELFRKALNDILAGGDEVFAEWSPE
;
A
#
# COMPACT_ATOMS: atom_id res chain seq x y z
N MET A 1 4.83 -23.39 19.85
CA MET A 1 6.18 -23.51 19.25
C MET A 1 7.18 -24.21 20.19
N ILE A 2 8.21 -24.88 19.64
CA ILE A 2 9.32 -25.47 20.42
C ILE A 2 10.51 -24.50 20.39
N VAL A 3 11.07 -24.19 21.57
CA VAL A 3 12.23 -23.31 21.71
C VAL A 3 13.37 -24.03 22.41
N THR A 4 14.59 -23.89 21.88
CA THR A 4 15.79 -24.53 22.40
C THR A 4 16.63 -23.52 23.19
N CYS A 5 17.11 -23.91 24.37
CA CYS A 5 18.03 -23.08 25.15
C CYS A 5 19.41 -22.99 24.48
N PRO A 6 19.99 -21.79 24.32
CA PRO A 6 21.28 -21.61 23.65
C PRO A 6 22.49 -22.15 24.44
N ASN A 7 22.35 -22.34 25.75
CA ASN A 7 23.45 -22.75 26.62
C ASN A 7 23.49 -24.27 26.88
N CYS A 8 22.33 -24.94 26.99
CA CYS A 8 22.28 -26.39 27.30
C CYS A 8 21.44 -27.23 26.34
N SER A 9 20.96 -26.65 25.24
CA SER A 9 20.18 -27.33 24.19
C SER A 9 18.87 -28.00 24.67
N LYS A 10 18.39 -27.69 25.88
CA LYS A 10 17.11 -28.19 26.38
C LYS A 10 15.95 -27.58 25.59
N LYS A 11 15.01 -28.43 25.17
CA LYS A 11 13.81 -28.05 24.41
C LYS A 11 12.66 -27.70 25.36
N TYR A 12 11.95 -26.62 25.05
CA TYR A 12 10.77 -26.14 25.78
C TYR A 12 9.60 -26.01 24.82
N GLN A 13 8.45 -26.59 25.18
CA GLN A 13 7.19 -26.39 24.46
C GLN A 13 6.47 -25.18 25.05
N ILE A 14 6.37 -24.10 24.28
CA ILE A 14 5.74 -22.85 24.72
C ILE A 14 4.45 -22.66 23.91
N PRO A 15 3.28 -22.62 24.59
CA PRO A 15 2.03 -22.28 23.93
C PRO A 15 2.06 -20.82 23.47
N GLU A 16 1.61 -20.56 22.25
CA GLU A 16 1.70 -19.24 21.60
C GLU A 16 0.86 -18.17 22.33
N GLU A 17 -0.21 -18.59 23.00
CA GLU A 17 -1.03 -17.76 23.89
C GLU A 17 -0.19 -17.05 24.98
N LYS A 18 0.90 -17.68 25.44
CA LYS A 18 1.80 -17.08 26.45
C LYS A 18 2.80 -16.08 25.88
N LEU A 19 2.91 -15.97 24.55
CA LEU A 19 3.80 -15.03 23.87
C LEU A 19 3.06 -13.77 23.41
N GLN A 20 1.75 -13.82 23.15
CA GLN A 20 0.92 -12.66 22.76
C GLN A 20 1.58 -11.75 21.70
N GLY A 21 2.35 -12.32 20.77
CA GLY A 21 3.09 -11.57 19.74
C GLY A 21 4.25 -10.68 20.23
N LYS A 22 4.61 -10.70 21.52
CA LYS A 22 5.69 -9.90 22.12
C LYS A 22 6.92 -10.74 22.45
N ALA A 23 8.09 -10.11 22.41
CA ALA A 23 9.33 -10.74 22.88
C ALA A 23 9.26 -10.99 24.39
N ARG A 24 9.62 -12.20 24.83
CA ARG A 24 9.55 -12.60 26.25
C ARG A 24 10.88 -13.12 26.74
N ARG A 25 11.28 -12.72 27.96
CA ARG A 25 12.45 -13.27 28.65
C ARG A 25 12.11 -14.65 29.22
N LEU A 26 12.86 -15.68 28.85
CA LEU A 26 12.73 -17.04 29.38
C LEU A 26 14.00 -17.42 30.16
N LYS A 27 13.80 -17.95 31.37
CA LYS A 27 14.86 -18.56 32.18
C LYS A 27 14.84 -20.08 32.01
N CYS A 28 15.96 -20.65 31.58
CA CYS A 28 16.14 -22.08 31.46
C CYS A 28 16.10 -22.77 32.84
N LYS A 29 15.26 -23.79 33.01
CA LYS A 29 15.22 -24.58 34.26
C LYS A 29 16.46 -25.47 34.47
N ASN A 30 17.26 -25.71 33.42
CA ASN A 30 18.41 -26.63 33.48
C ASN A 30 19.72 -25.91 33.80
N CYS A 31 20.10 -24.91 32.99
CA CYS A 31 21.36 -24.19 33.16
C CYS A 31 21.18 -22.77 33.76
N ARG A 32 19.95 -22.36 34.07
CA ARG A 32 19.60 -21.01 34.59
C ARG A 32 19.88 -19.83 33.65
N GLU A 33 20.30 -20.09 32.41
CA GLU A 33 20.47 -19.08 31.36
C GLU A 33 19.18 -18.29 31.09
N VAL A 34 19.29 -16.97 30.93
CA VAL A 34 18.17 -16.09 30.61
C VAL A 34 18.32 -15.58 29.18
N PHE A 35 17.39 -15.96 28.30
CA PHE A 35 17.42 -15.57 26.90
C PHE A 35 16.06 -15.03 26.44
N ILE A 36 16.07 -14.23 25.38
CA ILE A 36 14.86 -13.58 24.84
C ILE A 36 14.33 -14.41 23.69
N ILE A 37 13.04 -14.75 23.75
CA ILE A 37 12.34 -15.44 22.68
C ILE A 37 11.57 -14.39 21.90
N HIS A 38 11.95 -14.24 20.64
CA HIS A 38 11.15 -13.51 19.67
C HIS A 38 10.25 -14.54 19.00
N PRO A 39 8.91 -14.46 19.15
CA PRO A 39 8.04 -15.22 18.25
C PRO A 39 8.45 -14.84 16.82
N PRO A 40 8.46 -15.80 15.87
CA PRO A 40 8.62 -15.43 14.48
C PRO A 40 7.55 -14.38 14.21
N ARG A 41 7.98 -13.16 13.86
CA ARG A 41 7.02 -12.19 13.32
C ARG A 41 6.36 -12.96 12.18
N GLN A 42 5.05 -13.18 12.25
CA GLN A 42 4.30 -13.36 11.03
C GLN A 42 4.58 -12.09 10.24
N LYS A 43 5.63 -12.14 9.41
CA LYS A 43 5.66 -11.32 8.23
C LYS A 43 4.35 -11.70 7.56
N ALA A 44 3.43 -10.73 7.49
CA ALA A 44 2.38 -10.82 6.50
C ALA A 44 3.06 -11.30 5.22
N ASP A 45 2.56 -12.40 4.69
CA ASP A 45 3.08 -13.10 3.53
C ASP A 45 3.08 -12.12 2.35
N ASN A 46 4.15 -11.34 2.26
CA ASN A 46 4.53 -10.65 1.05
C ASN A 46 5.66 -11.50 0.49
N GLN A 47 5.30 -12.70 0.05
CA GLN A 47 6.08 -13.35 -0.99
C GLN A 47 6.01 -12.39 -2.18
N GLU A 48 7.04 -11.58 -2.35
CA GLU A 48 7.20 -10.67 -3.48
C GLU A 48 7.30 -11.53 -4.75
N ALA A 49 6.14 -11.92 -5.28
CA ALA A 49 6.00 -12.11 -6.71
C ALA A 49 6.33 -10.76 -7.38
N ASP A 50 6.94 -10.82 -8.56
CA ASP A 50 7.09 -9.62 -9.38
C ASP A 50 5.70 -9.00 -9.57
N PRO A 51 5.49 -7.73 -9.19
CA PRO A 51 4.18 -7.12 -9.26
C PRO A 51 3.69 -7.12 -10.71
N THR A 52 2.43 -7.50 -10.92
CA THR A 52 1.82 -7.52 -12.25
C THR A 52 1.90 -6.15 -12.90
N VAL A 53 1.72 -6.09 -14.23
CA VAL A 53 1.67 -4.82 -14.95
C VAL A 53 0.60 -3.91 -14.34
N ASP A 54 -0.57 -4.46 -14.01
CA ASP A 54 -1.68 -3.74 -13.38
C ASP A 54 -1.32 -3.21 -11.99
N GLU A 55 -0.64 -4.00 -11.17
CA GLU A 55 -0.19 -3.54 -9.84
C GLU A 55 0.81 -2.39 -9.95
N ARG A 56 1.72 -2.44 -10.93
CA ARG A 56 2.67 -1.37 -11.21
C ARG A 56 1.97 -0.13 -11.76
N ALA A 57 1.03 -0.30 -12.68
CA ALA A 57 0.19 0.75 -13.25
C ALA A 57 -0.64 1.47 -12.17
N ALA A 58 -1.30 0.71 -11.29
CA ALA A 58 -2.09 1.24 -10.18
C ALA A 58 -1.22 2.04 -9.20
N ARG A 59 -0.03 1.53 -8.87
CA ARG A 59 0.93 2.25 -8.02
C ARG A 59 1.37 3.55 -8.67
N PHE A 60 1.69 3.54 -9.96
CA PHE A 60 2.10 4.75 -10.66
C PHE A 60 0.98 5.79 -10.78
N ALA A 61 -0.26 5.36 -11.04
CA ALA A 61 -1.43 6.24 -11.04
C ALA A 61 -1.60 6.95 -9.69
N ARG A 62 -1.42 6.24 -8.57
CA ARG A 62 -1.47 6.84 -7.23
C ARG A 62 -0.34 7.83 -6.99
N VAL A 63 0.86 7.56 -7.50
CA VAL A 63 1.98 8.51 -7.41
C VAL A 63 1.63 9.80 -8.13
N LEU A 64 1.11 9.71 -9.37
CA LEU A 64 0.69 10.89 -10.14
C LEU A 64 -0.46 11.65 -9.48
N ALA A 65 -1.47 10.96 -8.97
CA ALA A 65 -2.57 11.60 -8.25
C ALA A 65 -2.11 12.28 -6.95
N SER A 66 -1.14 11.69 -6.25
CA SER A 66 -0.53 12.30 -5.06
C SER A 66 0.29 13.54 -5.43
N ASP A 67 1.03 13.49 -6.53
CA ASP A 67 1.79 14.63 -7.05
C ASP A 67 0.86 15.80 -7.38
N MET A 68 -0.22 15.51 -8.14
CA MET A 68 -1.27 16.48 -8.44
C MET A 68 -1.86 17.09 -7.17
N LEU A 69 -2.19 16.28 -6.15
CA LEU A 69 -2.73 16.78 -4.89
C LEU A 69 -1.73 17.68 -4.14
N ILE A 70 -0.46 17.26 -4.07
CA ILE A 70 0.57 18.00 -3.32
C ILE A 70 0.82 19.35 -3.96
N TYR A 71 0.95 19.41 -5.30
CA TYR A 71 1.24 20.65 -6.01
C TYR A 71 0.03 21.56 -6.18
N ASN A 72 -1.19 21.00 -6.17
CA ASN A 72 -2.42 21.77 -6.39
C ASN A 72 -3.33 21.75 -5.16
N LYS A 73 -2.77 21.63 -3.95
CA LYS A 73 -3.55 21.38 -2.73
C LYS A 73 -4.65 22.42 -2.51
N ASP A 74 -4.30 23.70 -2.54
CA ASP A 74 -5.26 24.78 -2.29
C ASP A 74 -6.35 24.79 -3.38
N ALA A 75 -5.95 24.66 -4.65
CA ALA A 75 -6.88 24.60 -5.78
C ALA A 75 -7.83 23.38 -5.70
N VAL A 76 -7.33 22.23 -5.27
CA VAL A 76 -8.14 21.02 -5.07
C VAL A 76 -9.15 21.22 -3.94
N ASP A 77 -8.74 21.80 -2.81
CA ASP A 77 -9.63 22.04 -1.68
C ASP A 77 -10.73 23.06 -2.04
N GLU A 78 -10.39 24.13 -2.78
CA GLU A 78 -11.36 25.09 -3.31
C GLU A 78 -12.31 24.47 -4.33
N ALA A 79 -11.78 23.70 -5.28
CA ALA A 79 -12.58 23.05 -6.32
C ALA A 79 -13.50 21.96 -5.76
N LYS A 80 -13.11 21.29 -4.68
CA LYS A 80 -14.01 20.40 -3.91
C LYS A 80 -15.16 21.16 -3.31
N ALA A 81 -14.89 22.29 -2.64
CA ALA A 81 -15.92 23.11 -2.02
C ALA A 81 -16.90 23.70 -3.06
N ALA A 82 -16.40 24.00 -4.26
CA ALA A 82 -17.18 24.52 -5.37
C ALA A 82 -17.88 23.44 -6.23
N GLY A 83 -17.56 22.15 -6.04
CA GLY A 83 -18.04 21.06 -6.90
C GLY A 83 -17.47 21.09 -8.32
N SER A 84 -16.36 21.80 -8.55
CA SER A 84 -15.73 21.99 -9.87
C SER A 84 -14.43 21.19 -10.04
N LEU A 85 -14.14 20.25 -9.14
CA LEU A 85 -12.88 19.50 -9.08
C LEU A 85 -12.50 18.86 -10.42
N HIS A 86 -13.46 18.25 -11.12
CA HIS A 86 -13.22 17.64 -12.43
C HIS A 86 -12.74 18.66 -13.47
N GLU A 87 -13.41 19.80 -13.57
CA GLU A 87 -13.08 20.87 -14.52
C GLU A 87 -11.73 21.51 -14.18
N THR A 88 -11.52 21.87 -12.91
CA THR A 88 -10.30 22.54 -12.44
C THR A 88 -9.05 21.68 -12.63
N MET A 89 -9.17 20.36 -12.42
CA MET A 89 -8.03 19.44 -12.51
C MET A 89 -7.84 18.81 -13.90
N SER A 90 -8.77 19.01 -14.84
CA SER A 90 -8.76 18.40 -16.18
C SER A 90 -7.39 18.47 -16.88
N GLY A 91 -6.75 19.65 -16.88
CA GLY A 91 -5.45 19.84 -17.53
C GLY A 91 -4.27 19.12 -16.85
N GLU A 92 -4.31 18.98 -15.52
CA GLU A 92 -3.30 18.20 -14.76
C GLU A 92 -3.52 16.69 -14.95
N ILE A 93 -4.79 16.28 -14.97
CA ILE A 93 -5.22 14.90 -15.16
C ILE A 93 -4.78 14.42 -16.55
N GLU A 94 -5.01 15.21 -17.60
CA GLU A 94 -4.63 14.85 -18.96
C GLU A 94 -3.10 14.72 -19.11
N ARG A 95 -2.33 15.65 -18.55
CA ARG A 95 -0.87 15.55 -18.53
C ARG A 95 -0.38 14.31 -17.79
N SER A 96 -0.99 14.01 -16.65
CA SER A 96 -0.67 12.82 -15.85
C SER A 96 -1.06 11.54 -16.60
N TRP A 97 -2.19 11.54 -17.32
CA TRP A 97 -2.63 10.43 -18.14
C TRP A 97 -1.65 10.16 -19.28
N GLN A 98 -1.19 11.17 -20.02
CA GLN A 98 -0.20 11.00 -21.08
C GLN A 98 1.12 10.41 -20.55
N LEU A 99 1.56 10.86 -19.36
CA LEU A 99 2.74 10.30 -18.70
C LEU A 99 2.52 8.84 -18.27
N TRP A 100 1.34 8.52 -17.74
CA TRP A 100 0.96 7.16 -17.36
C TRP A 100 0.89 6.22 -18.56
N LYS A 101 0.22 6.64 -19.64
CA LYS A 101 0.11 5.93 -20.93
C LYS A 101 1.46 5.68 -21.56
N SER A 102 2.37 6.65 -21.51
CA SER A 102 3.74 6.48 -22.01
C SER A 102 4.49 5.33 -21.31
N ARG A 103 4.17 5.04 -20.05
CA ARG A 103 4.77 3.93 -19.28
C ARG A 103 4.01 2.62 -19.42
N PHE A 104 2.68 2.67 -19.54
CA PHE A 104 1.80 1.51 -19.54
C PHE A 104 0.86 1.53 -20.77
N PRO A 105 1.39 1.45 -22.01
CA PRO A 105 0.58 1.57 -23.22
C PRO A 105 -0.50 0.48 -23.30
N GLU A 106 -0.15 -0.77 -22.98
CA GLU A 106 -1.10 -1.90 -23.02
C GLU A 106 -2.23 -1.75 -21.99
N ALA A 107 -1.93 -1.21 -20.80
CA ALA A 107 -2.95 -0.94 -19.79
C ALA A 107 -3.82 0.27 -20.18
N ALA A 108 -3.26 1.25 -20.90
CA ALA A 108 -4.03 2.39 -21.38
C ALA A 108 -5.08 2.04 -22.44
N GLU A 109 -4.88 0.93 -23.15
CA GLU A 109 -5.85 0.41 -24.12
C GLU A 109 -6.92 -0.47 -23.48
N SER A 110 -6.76 -0.85 -22.20
CA SER A 110 -7.71 -1.71 -21.49
C SER A 110 -8.65 -0.89 -20.59
N ALA A 111 -9.91 -1.32 -20.50
CA ALA A 111 -10.87 -0.71 -19.57
C ALA A 111 -10.38 -0.81 -18.12
N ASP A 112 -9.79 -1.95 -17.75
CA ASP A 112 -9.22 -2.15 -16.41
C ASP A 112 -8.11 -1.14 -16.09
N GLY A 113 -7.23 -0.81 -17.04
CA GLY A 113 -6.17 0.17 -16.80
C GLY A 113 -6.68 1.61 -16.69
N VAL A 114 -7.68 1.99 -17.48
CA VAL A 114 -8.40 3.27 -17.29
C VAL A 114 -9.03 3.33 -15.90
N GLU A 115 -9.65 2.24 -15.45
CA GLU A 115 -10.22 2.13 -14.11
C GLU A 115 -9.18 2.28 -12.99
N LEU A 116 -7.97 1.72 -13.16
CA LEU A 116 -6.88 1.91 -12.19
C LEU A 116 -6.51 3.38 -12.02
N PHE A 117 -6.46 4.13 -13.12
CA PHE A 117 -6.15 5.55 -13.09
C PHE A 117 -7.30 6.36 -12.49
N ARG A 118 -8.53 6.15 -12.96
CA ARG A 118 -9.76 6.76 -12.44
C ARG A 118 -9.91 6.55 -10.94
N LYS A 119 -9.66 5.32 -10.47
CA LYS A 119 -9.70 4.99 -9.05
C LYS A 119 -8.66 5.79 -8.25
N ALA A 120 -7.45 5.97 -8.77
CA ALA A 120 -6.43 6.78 -8.09
C ALA A 120 -6.84 8.25 -7.97
N LEU A 121 -7.50 8.81 -8.98
CA LEU A 121 -8.06 10.17 -8.92
C LEU A 121 -9.14 10.28 -7.82
N ASN A 122 -10.11 9.36 -7.79
CA ASN A 122 -11.16 9.37 -6.76
C ASN A 122 -10.57 9.19 -5.35
N ASP A 123 -9.70 8.18 -5.16
CA ASP A 123 -9.10 7.86 -3.86
C ASP A 123 -8.29 9.06 -3.29
N ILE A 124 -7.55 9.77 -4.14
CA ILE A 124 -6.55 10.76 -3.69
C ILE A 124 -7.02 12.19 -3.91
N LEU A 125 -7.45 12.54 -5.13
CA LEU A 125 -7.94 13.89 -5.41
C LEU A 125 -9.31 14.10 -4.79
N ALA A 126 -10.25 13.17 -4.91
CA ALA A 126 -11.61 13.34 -4.39
C ALA A 126 -11.80 12.86 -2.94
N GLY A 127 -10.77 12.28 -2.30
CA GLY A 127 -10.87 11.78 -0.92
C GLY A 127 -11.80 10.57 -0.76
N GLY A 128 -12.02 9.81 -1.84
CA GLY A 128 -12.87 8.62 -1.88
C GLY A 128 -14.23 8.83 -2.55
N ASP A 129 -14.61 10.07 -2.85
CA ASP A 129 -15.85 10.37 -3.60
C ASP A 129 -15.69 10.03 -5.09
N GLU A 130 -16.78 9.61 -5.74
CA GLU A 130 -16.81 9.19 -7.15
C GLU A 130 -16.92 10.38 -8.14
N VAL A 131 -16.15 11.44 -7.92
CA VAL A 131 -16.18 12.67 -8.74
C VAL A 131 -15.74 12.42 -10.18
N PHE A 132 -14.85 11.46 -10.39
CA PHE A 132 -14.28 11.15 -11.71
C PHE A 132 -14.94 9.92 -12.35
N ALA A 133 -16.13 9.48 -11.92
CA ALA A 133 -16.79 8.30 -12.49
C ALA A 133 -17.05 8.44 -14.01
N GLU A 134 -17.34 9.63 -14.50
CA GLU A 134 -17.58 9.87 -15.93
C GLU A 134 -16.32 10.30 -16.69
N TRP A 135 -15.18 10.44 -16.00
CA TRP A 135 -13.92 10.80 -16.66
C TRP A 135 -13.44 9.65 -17.54
N SER A 136 -13.11 9.98 -18.78
CA SER A 136 -12.48 9.09 -19.75
C SER A 136 -11.36 9.85 -20.45
N PRO A 137 -10.23 9.20 -20.73
CA PRO A 137 -9.19 9.80 -21.56
C PRO A 137 -9.69 10.05 -22.98
N GLU A 138 -9.22 11.14 -23.60
CA GLU A 138 -9.41 11.44 -25.02
C GLU A 138 -8.47 10.62 -25.94
#